data_AF-A0A4V1NZ18-F1
#
_entry.id   AF-A0A4V1NZ18-F1
#
_cell.length_a   1.000
_cell.length_b   1.000
_cell.length_c   1.000
_cell.angle_alpha   90.00
_cell.angle_beta   90.00
_cell.angle_gamma   90.00
#
_symmetry.space_group_name_H-M   'P 1'
#
loop_
_entity.id
_entity.type
_entity.pdbx_description
1 polymer ?
#
loop_
_entity_poly.entity_id
_entity_poly.type
_entity_poly.pdbx_seq_one_letter_code
_entity_poly.pdbx_strand_id
1 'polypeptide(L)'
;MFRNLKMFKLGLVTLSTLVLVSISWFGSNPTYIYSPSKPKVKNPEQLTTVRVQANEDYSSSTLELGRKMFYEETFGNEVFFTDIMGSFDGPLTLANITKAVISLGGRGTANLQVELAESFKVGDKSFQKGELFDTGLDVAKGAYSPLGVKITFDDGRLKAGISCALCHATVDGKTGKVMQGVPNTDLNVGWMLAMGTNTASYFTHTDIKSLEDYLIDSDRTIKDSEGKIVRLPDPKILEETVDRDLVKWPRGSNDTTLDFMNNPVQIPDSFTLGDHPYGWSGQGLIGPYQGLSAAINNAHAQNTDGLSQTEISKPVLGIDKEVYLGTVLQNAATSKYRYEPSLQEKPSEFLAKIDPTPGVTGVNELIRAPFYPKISYISSVGHFQGSARYKAWEQVNAMSAWMNTNRVPKPEIEVDNQTVEIGKEVFIRAGCVTCHAGDYLTNNRIIPVKEVGTEASRARGFQLTERFFAEPSMWSKNTPVPIPDSAQSVPITITEDQRDQLKLAWAHDKTNGGYKVPSLLGLYWSVPYLHDGGVSVGKDLEKEVGASLTLHRGVQPDPFNSMRAMIDRELRRRVIQANRQAKDLAHVTGEGHSYWVDDQAGFTSREQDALIMYLFSIHDPGEKAK
;
A
#
# COMPACT_ATOMS: atom_id res chain seq x y z
N MET A 1 -9.37 -76.58 -23.35
CA MET A 1 -10.53 -75.86 -22.79
C MET A 1 -10.20 -74.37 -22.86
N PHE A 2 -11.10 -73.57 -23.43
CA PHE A 2 -10.78 -72.43 -24.31
C PHE A 2 -10.02 -71.22 -23.69
N ARG A 3 -9.06 -70.74 -24.49
CA ARG A 3 -8.45 -69.39 -24.53
C ARG A 3 -9.44 -68.42 -25.24
N ASN A 4 -9.58 -67.16 -24.78
CA ASN A 4 -9.45 -65.95 -25.64
C ASN A 4 -9.79 -64.59 -24.96
N LEU A 5 -9.10 -63.57 -25.49
CA LEU A 5 -9.03 -62.13 -25.19
C LEU A 5 -10.33 -61.31 -25.32
N LYS A 6 -10.36 -60.16 -24.61
CA LYS A 6 -10.69 -58.76 -25.05
C LYS A 6 -10.60 -57.85 -23.80
N MET A 7 -9.65 -56.93 -23.60
CA MET A 7 -9.38 -55.60 -24.19
C MET A 7 -10.56 -54.60 -24.31
N PHE A 8 -10.39 -53.49 -23.58
CA PHE A 8 -10.68 -52.07 -23.88
C PHE A 8 -11.93 -51.32 -23.33
N LYS A 9 -11.59 -50.15 -22.74
CA LYS A 9 -12.32 -48.88 -22.53
C LYS A 9 -13.23 -48.71 -21.29
N LEU A 10 -12.73 -47.90 -20.35
CA LEU A 10 -13.39 -46.75 -19.69
C LEU A 10 -12.28 -46.09 -18.85
N GLY A 11 -11.94 -44.81 -18.89
CA GLY A 11 -12.50 -43.60 -19.44
C GLY A 11 -11.87 -42.48 -18.60
N LEU A 12 -11.31 -41.44 -19.22
CA LEU A 12 -10.71 -40.28 -18.56
C LEU A 12 -11.60 -39.79 -17.39
N VAL A 13 -11.09 -39.84 -16.16
CA VAL A 13 -11.62 -39.02 -15.07
C VAL A 13 -10.92 -37.67 -15.19
N THR A 14 -11.60 -36.73 -15.83
CA THR A 14 -11.18 -35.34 -15.94
C THR A 14 -11.05 -34.69 -14.56
N LEU A 15 -10.04 -33.84 -14.39
CA LEU A 15 -9.71 -33.07 -13.18
C LEU A 15 -10.89 -32.24 -12.61
N SER A 16 -11.95 -32.06 -13.39
CA SER A 16 -13.19 -31.39 -13.02
C SER A 16 -13.97 -32.08 -11.91
N THR A 17 -13.87 -33.41 -11.73
CA THR A 17 -14.69 -34.13 -10.74
C THR A 17 -14.15 -34.09 -9.32
N LEU A 18 -12.86 -33.74 -9.12
CA LEU A 18 -12.25 -33.62 -7.79
C LEU A 18 -12.32 -32.19 -7.22
N VAL A 19 -12.64 -31.19 -8.05
CA VAL A 19 -12.90 -29.81 -7.62
C VAL A 19 -14.37 -29.60 -7.21
N LEU A 20 -15.27 -30.51 -7.59
CA LEU A 20 -16.73 -30.35 -7.41
C LEU A 20 -17.34 -30.98 -6.15
N VAL A 21 -16.57 -31.68 -5.29
CA VAL A 21 -17.15 -32.44 -4.15
C VAL A 21 -17.08 -31.71 -2.79
N SER A 22 -16.59 -30.47 -2.74
CA SER A 22 -16.72 -29.60 -1.54
C SER A 22 -17.74 -28.47 -1.69
N ILE A 23 -18.44 -28.39 -2.83
CA ILE A 23 -19.27 -27.22 -3.21
C ILE A 23 -20.72 -27.28 -2.67
N SER A 24 -21.16 -28.39 -2.07
CA SER A 24 -22.60 -28.58 -1.80
C SER A 24 -22.99 -28.73 -0.33
N TRP A 25 -22.30 -28.08 0.63
CA TRP A 25 -22.77 -28.08 2.03
C TRP A 25 -22.66 -26.75 2.80
N PHE A 26 -22.02 -25.74 2.26
CA PHE A 26 -22.05 -24.37 2.78
C PHE A 26 -22.22 -23.42 1.60
N GLY A 27 -23.25 -22.58 1.61
CA GLY A 27 -23.58 -21.64 0.52
C GLY A 27 -22.57 -20.50 0.33
N SER A 28 -21.28 -20.80 0.31
CA SER A 28 -20.20 -19.86 0.05
C SER A 28 -19.67 -20.04 -1.38
N ASN A 29 -19.62 -18.94 -2.11
CA ASN A 29 -18.96 -18.81 -3.40
C ASN A 29 -17.50 -19.33 -3.37
N PRO A 30 -17.03 -20.05 -4.40
CA PRO A 30 -15.68 -20.60 -4.41
C PRO A 30 -14.66 -19.45 -4.42
N THR A 31 -13.69 -19.53 -3.51
CA THR A 31 -12.67 -18.49 -3.27
C THR A 31 -11.29 -19.13 -3.19
N TYR A 32 -10.27 -18.44 -3.71
CA TYR A 32 -8.86 -18.82 -3.60
C TYR A 32 -7.98 -17.61 -3.28
N ILE A 33 -7.12 -17.75 -2.29
CA ILE A 33 -6.00 -16.85 -1.99
C ILE A 33 -4.82 -17.68 -1.49
N TYR A 34 -3.60 -17.31 -1.89
CA TYR A 34 -2.41 -18.01 -1.45
C TYR A 34 -1.92 -17.48 -0.09
N SER A 35 -1.83 -18.39 0.89
CA SER A 35 -1.24 -18.14 2.21
C SER A 35 -0.11 -19.16 2.44
N PRO A 36 1.15 -18.74 2.64
CA PRO A 36 2.26 -19.68 2.73
C PRO A 36 2.23 -20.45 4.06
N SER A 37 2.57 -21.73 4.05
CA SER A 37 2.91 -22.45 5.28
C SER A 37 4.31 -22.04 5.76
N LYS A 38 4.59 -22.18 7.07
CA LYS A 38 5.89 -21.75 7.64
C LYS A 38 7.13 -22.25 6.89
N PRO A 39 7.21 -23.52 6.41
CA PRO A 39 8.38 -24.00 5.65
C PRO A 39 8.61 -23.29 4.30
N LYS A 40 7.57 -22.66 3.75
CA LYS A 40 7.60 -21.88 2.49
C LYS A 40 7.98 -20.41 2.71
N VAL A 41 8.23 -19.98 3.95
CA VAL A 41 8.69 -18.63 4.31
C VAL A 41 10.22 -18.66 4.52
N LYS A 42 10.95 -17.65 4.02
CA LYS A 42 12.40 -17.51 4.20
C LYS A 42 12.75 -17.02 5.61
N ASN A 43 11.97 -16.08 6.13
CA ASN A 43 12.11 -15.41 7.43
C ASN A 43 10.85 -15.63 8.31
N PRO A 44 10.65 -16.83 8.89
CA PRO A 44 9.50 -17.08 9.75
C PRO A 44 9.49 -16.20 11.01
N GLU A 45 8.31 -15.99 11.59
CA GLU A 45 8.09 -15.09 12.72
C GLU A 45 8.96 -15.35 13.98
N GLN A 46 9.21 -14.30 14.78
CA GLN A 46 9.90 -14.35 16.08
C GLN A 46 8.96 -14.16 17.27
N LEU A 47 8.64 -15.25 17.97
CA LEU A 47 7.77 -15.18 19.15
C LEU A 47 8.49 -14.76 20.44
N THR A 48 9.82 -14.82 20.48
CA THR A 48 10.60 -14.59 21.71
C THR A 48 10.82 -13.11 22.04
N THR A 49 10.91 -12.24 21.03
CA THR A 49 11.26 -10.80 21.19
C THR A 49 10.06 -9.93 21.58
N VAL A 50 8.85 -10.38 21.24
CA VAL A 50 7.62 -9.59 21.37
C VAL A 50 7.10 -9.50 22.82
N ARG A 51 7.61 -10.36 23.72
CA ARG A 51 7.16 -10.45 25.12
C ARG A 51 7.44 -9.22 25.99
N VAL A 52 8.11 -8.19 25.46
CA VAL A 52 8.59 -7.05 26.25
C VAL A 52 7.62 -5.85 26.28
N GLN A 53 6.57 -5.82 25.45
CA GLN A 53 5.54 -4.76 25.53
C GLN A 53 4.33 -5.24 26.36
N ALA A 54 4.48 -5.26 27.68
CA ALA A 54 3.44 -5.66 28.62
C ALA A 54 2.26 -4.67 28.59
N ASN A 55 1.20 -4.98 27.83
CA ASN A 55 -0.20 -4.50 27.96
C ASN A 55 -1.08 -4.89 26.75
N GLU A 56 -0.50 -5.35 25.64
CA GLU A 56 -1.22 -5.79 24.43
C GLU A 56 -1.32 -7.33 24.32
N ASP A 57 -2.20 -7.82 23.44
CA ASP A 57 -2.48 -9.26 23.29
C ASP A 57 -1.64 -9.91 22.20
N TYR A 58 -0.68 -10.74 22.61
CA TYR A 58 0.16 -11.55 21.74
C TYR A 58 -0.08 -13.06 21.92
N SER A 59 -1.30 -13.44 22.28
CA SER A 59 -1.69 -14.86 22.37
C SER A 59 -1.57 -15.56 21.02
N SER A 60 -1.37 -16.88 21.03
CA SER A 60 -1.24 -17.67 19.79
C SER A 60 -2.46 -17.50 18.86
N SER A 61 -3.68 -17.43 19.42
CA SER A 61 -4.90 -17.19 18.65
C SER A 61 -4.89 -15.83 17.95
N THR A 62 -4.39 -14.79 18.63
CA THR A 62 -4.30 -13.43 18.07
C THR A 62 -3.24 -13.36 16.98
N LEU A 63 -2.11 -14.06 17.13
CA LEU A 63 -1.08 -14.14 16.10
C LEU A 63 -1.52 -14.96 14.88
N GLU A 64 -2.26 -16.05 15.09
CA GLU A 64 -2.85 -16.86 14.00
C GLU A 64 -3.90 -16.05 13.23
N LEU A 65 -4.78 -15.34 13.93
CA LEU A 65 -5.73 -14.42 13.31
C LEU A 65 -5.00 -13.33 12.55
N GLY A 66 -3.96 -12.72 13.14
CA GLY A 66 -3.21 -11.64 12.51
C GLY A 66 -2.52 -12.06 11.22
N ARG A 67 -1.91 -13.25 11.24
CA ARG A 67 -1.34 -13.87 10.04
C ARG A 67 -2.39 -14.08 8.97
N LYS A 68 -3.56 -14.60 9.35
CA LYS A 68 -4.67 -14.84 8.42
C LYS A 68 -5.14 -13.52 7.80
N MET A 69 -5.37 -12.50 8.63
CA MET A 69 -5.81 -11.18 8.15
C MET A 69 -4.79 -10.56 7.19
N PHE A 70 -3.50 -10.62 7.50
CA PHE A 70 -2.44 -10.06 6.63
C PHE A 70 -2.38 -10.73 5.25
N TYR A 71 -2.47 -12.07 5.19
CA TYR A 71 -2.33 -12.81 3.92
C TYR A 71 -3.62 -12.98 3.15
N GLU A 72 -4.77 -13.13 3.83
CA GLU A 72 -6.01 -13.63 3.23
C GLU A 72 -7.16 -12.62 3.23
N GLU A 73 -7.17 -11.64 4.13
CA GLU A 73 -8.30 -10.73 4.28
C GLU A 73 -8.23 -9.55 3.30
N THR A 74 -9.38 -9.24 2.71
CA THR A 74 -9.58 -8.18 1.72
C THR A 74 -10.64 -7.17 2.16
N PHE A 75 -11.39 -7.46 3.22
CA PHE A 75 -12.49 -6.64 3.71
C PHE A 75 -13.50 -6.27 2.60
N GLY A 76 -13.76 -7.20 1.68
CA GLY A 76 -14.71 -7.01 0.59
C GLY A 76 -14.23 -6.13 -0.58
N ASN A 77 -12.95 -5.71 -0.62
CA ASN A 77 -12.45 -4.82 -1.66
C ASN A 77 -12.47 -5.40 -3.10
N GLU A 78 -12.84 -6.67 -3.25
CA GLU A 78 -13.18 -7.27 -4.54
C GLU A 78 -14.24 -6.47 -5.31
N VAL A 79 -15.23 -5.91 -4.61
CA VAL A 79 -16.28 -5.07 -5.20
C VAL A 79 -15.68 -3.79 -5.78
N PHE A 80 -14.84 -3.11 -5.01
CA PHE A 80 -14.22 -1.87 -5.47
C PHE A 80 -13.29 -2.10 -6.67
N PHE A 81 -12.32 -3.02 -6.55
CA PHE A 81 -11.31 -3.23 -7.61
C PHE A 81 -11.89 -3.88 -8.87
N THR A 82 -12.80 -4.85 -8.74
CA THR A 82 -13.38 -5.51 -9.92
C THR A 82 -14.61 -4.79 -10.45
N ASP A 83 -15.61 -4.55 -9.61
CA ASP A 83 -16.94 -4.18 -10.10
C ASP A 83 -17.11 -2.66 -10.31
N ILE A 84 -16.34 -1.83 -9.58
CA ILE A 84 -16.38 -0.36 -9.67
C ILE A 84 -15.22 0.19 -10.50
N MET A 85 -13.98 -0.05 -10.11
CA MET A 85 -12.79 0.45 -10.80
C MET A 85 -12.55 -0.28 -12.13
N GLY A 86 -12.91 -1.57 -12.20
CA GLY A 86 -12.65 -2.40 -13.36
C GLY A 86 -11.17 -2.63 -13.61
N SER A 87 -10.36 -2.82 -12.56
CA SER A 87 -8.92 -3.07 -12.64
C SER A 87 -8.54 -4.28 -13.52
N PHE A 88 -9.52 -5.15 -13.80
CA PHE A 88 -9.34 -6.37 -14.59
C PHE A 88 -10.18 -6.43 -15.88
N ASP A 89 -10.86 -5.34 -16.22
CA ASP A 89 -11.78 -5.25 -17.37
C ASP A 89 -11.12 -4.56 -18.59
N GLY A 90 -9.89 -4.05 -18.44
CA GLY A 90 -9.07 -3.46 -19.51
C GLY A 90 -7.94 -4.38 -20.01
N PRO A 91 -6.75 -3.83 -20.35
CA PRO A 91 -5.61 -4.59 -20.89
C PRO A 91 -5.10 -5.73 -19.99
N LEU A 92 -5.14 -5.56 -18.67
CA LEU A 92 -4.75 -6.59 -17.70
C LEU A 92 -6.00 -7.35 -17.25
N THR A 93 -6.15 -8.62 -17.64
CA THR A 93 -7.33 -9.42 -17.29
C THR A 93 -6.98 -10.55 -16.32
N LEU A 94 -7.94 -10.95 -15.47
CA LEU A 94 -7.77 -12.13 -14.59
C LEU A 94 -7.45 -13.41 -15.37
N ALA A 95 -7.98 -13.54 -16.59
CA ALA A 95 -7.69 -14.67 -17.47
C ALA A 95 -6.21 -14.68 -17.90
N ASN A 96 -5.67 -13.54 -18.33
CA ASN A 96 -4.27 -13.46 -18.75
C ASN A 96 -3.30 -13.55 -17.56
N ILE A 97 -3.65 -12.99 -16.39
CA ILE A 97 -2.90 -13.20 -15.15
C ILE A 97 -2.85 -14.69 -14.80
N THR A 98 -4.00 -15.36 -14.80
CA THR A 98 -4.09 -16.81 -14.53
C THR A 98 -3.29 -17.63 -15.54
N LYS A 99 -3.37 -17.30 -16.83
CA LYS A 99 -2.56 -17.91 -17.91
C LYS A 99 -1.06 -17.74 -17.64
N ALA A 100 -0.64 -16.55 -17.23
CA ALA A 100 0.76 -16.27 -16.90
C ALA A 100 1.23 -17.11 -15.70
N VAL A 101 0.44 -17.19 -14.62
CA VAL A 101 0.75 -18.03 -13.45
C VAL A 101 0.87 -19.51 -13.83
N ILE A 102 -0.08 -20.04 -14.61
CA ILE A 102 -0.02 -21.44 -15.10
C ILE A 102 1.25 -21.67 -15.93
N SER A 103 1.64 -20.70 -16.75
CA SER A 103 2.83 -20.77 -17.61
C SER A 103 4.15 -20.83 -16.84
N LEU A 104 4.16 -20.43 -15.56
CA LEU A 104 5.33 -20.62 -14.68
C LEU A 104 5.61 -22.12 -14.42
N GLY A 105 4.62 -23.00 -14.55
CA GLY A 105 4.75 -24.43 -14.30
C GLY A 105 5.12 -24.75 -12.85
N GLY A 106 4.62 -23.96 -11.89
CA GLY A 106 4.92 -24.08 -10.46
C GLY A 106 6.24 -23.43 -10.01
N ARG A 107 6.99 -22.81 -10.92
CA ARG A 107 8.10 -21.91 -10.55
C ARG A 107 7.55 -20.64 -9.89
N GLY A 108 8.32 -20.06 -8.99
CA GLY A 108 8.02 -18.73 -8.46
C GLY A 108 8.62 -17.63 -9.33
N THR A 109 8.13 -16.41 -9.18
CA THR A 109 8.69 -15.19 -9.77
C THR A 109 8.46 -14.01 -8.83
N ALA A 110 9.36 -13.03 -8.87
CA ALA A 110 9.22 -11.73 -8.21
C ALA A 110 8.72 -10.64 -9.19
N ASN A 111 8.30 -11.03 -10.40
CA ASN A 111 7.67 -10.16 -11.37
C ASN A 111 6.94 -11.05 -12.39
N LEU A 112 5.62 -11.15 -12.27
CA LEU A 112 4.80 -11.87 -13.24
C LEU A 112 4.65 -11.03 -14.51
N GLN A 113 5.17 -11.52 -15.62
CA GLN A 113 4.95 -10.90 -16.92
C GLN A 113 3.61 -11.38 -17.50
N VAL A 114 2.74 -10.44 -17.85
CA VAL A 114 1.38 -10.72 -18.32
C VAL A 114 1.21 -10.20 -19.74
N GLU A 115 0.67 -11.04 -20.61
CA GLU A 115 0.29 -10.65 -21.97
C GLU A 115 -0.92 -9.71 -21.93
N LEU A 116 -0.84 -8.54 -22.57
CA LEU A 116 -1.96 -7.59 -22.61
C LEU A 116 -3.09 -8.07 -23.53
N ALA A 117 -4.33 -8.02 -23.04
CA ALA A 117 -5.52 -8.47 -23.76
C ALA A 117 -5.93 -7.55 -24.93
N GLU A 118 -5.58 -6.27 -24.81
CA GLU A 118 -5.82 -5.21 -25.80
C GLU A 118 -4.70 -4.17 -25.78
N SER A 119 -4.64 -3.34 -26.81
CA SER A 119 -3.65 -2.25 -26.89
C SER A 119 -4.05 -1.13 -25.93
N PHE A 120 -3.07 -0.54 -25.26
CA PHE A 120 -3.26 0.55 -24.30
C PHE A 120 -2.44 1.76 -24.70
N LYS A 121 -2.97 2.96 -24.47
CA LYS A 121 -2.24 4.20 -24.71
C LYS A 121 -2.58 5.22 -23.64
N VAL A 122 -1.54 5.83 -23.07
CA VAL A 122 -1.65 6.93 -22.10
C VAL A 122 -0.50 7.91 -22.35
N GLY A 123 -0.85 9.17 -22.61
CA GLY A 123 0.12 10.17 -23.08
C GLY A 123 0.89 9.68 -24.32
N ASP A 124 2.22 9.71 -24.22
CA ASP A 124 3.13 9.28 -25.30
C ASP A 124 3.49 7.79 -25.24
N LYS A 125 3.01 7.06 -24.22
CA LYS A 125 3.29 5.63 -24.03
C LYS A 125 2.19 4.80 -24.65
N SER A 126 2.57 3.77 -25.39
CA SER A 126 1.64 2.84 -26.02
C SER A 126 2.16 1.42 -25.93
N PHE A 127 1.26 0.50 -25.60
CA PHE A 127 1.50 -0.93 -25.56
C PHE A 127 0.57 -1.61 -26.56
N GLN A 128 1.07 -2.64 -27.22
CA GLN A 128 0.27 -3.41 -28.16
C GLN A 128 -0.40 -4.60 -27.48
N LYS A 129 -1.57 -4.97 -27.97
CA LYS A 129 -2.17 -6.27 -27.65
C LYS A 129 -1.14 -7.40 -27.87
N GLY A 130 -1.04 -8.31 -26.91
CA GLY A 130 -0.09 -9.42 -26.94
C GLY A 130 1.31 -9.09 -26.42
N GLU A 131 1.60 -7.81 -26.13
CA GLU A 131 2.85 -7.41 -25.50
C GLU A 131 2.92 -7.93 -24.06
N LEU A 132 4.11 -8.36 -23.62
CA LEU A 132 4.36 -8.76 -22.23
C LEU A 132 4.59 -7.52 -21.38
N PHE A 133 3.82 -7.39 -20.31
CA PHE A 133 3.88 -6.29 -19.37
C PHE A 133 4.43 -6.76 -18.02
N ASP A 134 5.41 -6.03 -17.49
CA ASP A 134 5.94 -6.23 -16.14
C ASP A 134 4.96 -5.68 -15.09
N THR A 135 4.29 -6.58 -14.38
CA THR A 135 3.32 -6.20 -13.36
C THR A 135 3.94 -5.95 -11.98
N GLY A 136 5.11 -6.53 -11.70
CA GLY A 136 5.66 -6.61 -10.35
C GLY A 136 4.80 -7.48 -9.41
N LEU A 137 3.89 -8.30 -9.94
CA LEU A 137 3.14 -9.26 -9.14
C LEU A 137 4.02 -10.46 -8.79
N ASP A 138 4.09 -10.76 -7.51
CA ASP A 138 4.90 -11.85 -6.99
C ASP A 138 4.12 -13.16 -6.92
N VAL A 139 4.72 -14.25 -7.38
CA VAL A 139 4.14 -15.60 -7.31
C VAL A 139 5.09 -16.50 -6.58
N ALA A 140 4.69 -16.99 -5.41
CA ALA A 140 5.49 -17.94 -4.64
C ALA A 140 5.57 -19.30 -5.35
N LYS A 141 6.65 -20.05 -5.10
CA LYS A 141 6.83 -21.38 -5.69
C LYS A 141 5.66 -22.32 -5.35
N GLY A 142 5.01 -22.82 -6.39
CA GLY A 142 3.84 -23.70 -6.30
C GLY A 142 2.54 -23.00 -5.87
N ALA A 143 2.45 -21.68 -5.93
CA ALA A 143 1.20 -20.94 -5.82
C ALA A 143 0.42 -20.92 -7.14
N TYR A 144 -0.90 -20.75 -7.07
CA TYR A 144 -1.79 -20.65 -8.24
C TYR A 144 -2.40 -19.24 -8.42
N SER A 145 -2.00 -18.29 -7.57
CA SER A 145 -2.37 -16.86 -7.65
C SER A 145 -1.17 -16.04 -7.16
N PRO A 146 -1.01 -14.79 -7.61
CA PRO A 146 -0.06 -13.87 -7.01
C PRO A 146 -0.29 -13.70 -5.49
N LEU A 147 0.78 -13.37 -4.77
CA LEU A 147 0.72 -13.05 -3.34
C LEU A 147 -0.26 -11.90 -3.10
N GLY A 148 -1.13 -12.09 -2.11
CA GLY A 148 -2.12 -11.11 -1.71
C GLY A 148 -3.27 -10.86 -2.70
N VAL A 149 -3.36 -11.59 -3.82
CA VAL A 149 -4.52 -11.52 -4.73
C VAL A 149 -5.52 -12.62 -4.38
N LYS A 150 -6.70 -12.20 -3.91
CA LYS A 150 -7.84 -13.08 -3.65
C LYS A 150 -8.71 -13.12 -4.89
N ILE A 151 -9.06 -14.32 -5.33
CA ILE A 151 -9.98 -14.55 -6.45
C ILE A 151 -11.24 -15.23 -5.89
N THR A 152 -12.40 -14.65 -6.16
CA THR A 152 -13.71 -15.20 -5.76
C THR A 152 -14.62 -15.29 -6.98
N PHE A 153 -15.53 -16.26 -7.01
CA PHE A 153 -16.59 -16.32 -8.01
C PHE A 153 -17.91 -15.88 -7.38
N ASP A 154 -18.36 -14.68 -7.70
CA ASP A 154 -19.54 -14.05 -7.12
C ASP A 154 -20.35 -13.32 -8.19
N ASP A 155 -21.67 -13.23 -8.02
CA ASP A 155 -22.59 -12.66 -9.02
C ASP A 155 -22.41 -13.24 -10.45
N GLY A 156 -22.02 -14.52 -10.55
CA GLY A 156 -21.82 -15.22 -11.82
C GLY A 156 -20.54 -14.85 -12.58
N ARG A 157 -19.60 -14.11 -11.96
CA ARG A 157 -18.30 -13.76 -12.55
C ARG A 157 -17.14 -13.93 -11.56
N LEU A 158 -15.92 -13.95 -12.08
CA LEU A 158 -14.73 -13.83 -11.24
C LEU A 158 -14.54 -12.38 -10.79
N LYS A 159 -14.24 -12.22 -9.52
CA LYS A 159 -13.80 -10.97 -8.89
C LYS A 159 -12.46 -11.19 -8.22
N ALA A 160 -11.65 -10.15 -8.16
CA ALA A 160 -10.41 -10.16 -7.41
C ALA A 160 -10.24 -8.92 -6.55
N GLY A 161 -9.62 -9.14 -5.39
CA GLY A 161 -9.32 -8.14 -4.38
C GLY A 161 -7.92 -8.38 -3.83
N ILE A 162 -7.47 -7.47 -2.98
CA ILE A 162 -6.08 -7.40 -2.52
C ILE A 162 -5.97 -7.40 -1.00
N SER A 163 -5.01 -8.15 -0.47
CA SER A 163 -4.62 -8.15 0.95
C SER A 163 -3.29 -7.41 1.16
N CYS A 164 -2.89 -7.20 2.41
CA CYS A 164 -1.62 -6.54 2.77
C CYS A 164 -0.40 -7.20 2.10
N ALA A 165 -0.46 -8.53 1.90
CA ALA A 165 0.64 -9.31 1.35
C ALA A 165 0.98 -8.98 -0.11
N LEU A 166 0.12 -8.27 -0.85
CA LEU A 166 0.43 -7.81 -2.21
C LEU A 166 1.58 -6.79 -2.19
N CYS A 167 1.55 -5.88 -1.22
CA CYS A 167 2.50 -4.78 -1.09
C CYS A 167 3.61 -5.09 -0.06
N HIS A 168 3.28 -5.76 1.04
CA HIS A 168 4.18 -5.91 2.20
C HIS A 168 4.79 -7.31 2.35
N ALA A 169 4.80 -8.09 1.27
CA ALA A 169 5.56 -9.32 1.16
C ALA A 169 6.05 -9.50 -0.27
N THR A 170 7.17 -10.20 -0.42
CA THR A 170 7.74 -10.51 -1.74
C THR A 170 8.22 -11.97 -1.79
N VAL A 171 8.76 -12.39 -2.93
CA VAL A 171 9.34 -13.71 -3.15
C VAL A 171 10.85 -13.62 -3.36
N ASP A 172 11.59 -14.46 -2.66
CA ASP A 172 13.02 -14.62 -2.88
C ASP A 172 13.29 -15.21 -4.28
N GLY A 173 13.95 -14.47 -5.16
CA GLY A 173 14.18 -14.86 -6.55
C GLY A 173 14.99 -16.16 -6.73
N LYS A 174 15.79 -16.57 -5.73
CA LYS A 174 16.59 -17.81 -5.78
C LYS A 174 15.79 -19.05 -5.37
N THR A 175 15.06 -18.95 -4.27
CA THR A 175 14.38 -20.10 -3.63
C THR A 175 12.90 -20.19 -3.98
N GLY A 176 12.29 -19.08 -4.38
CA GLY A 176 10.85 -18.94 -4.58
C GLY A 176 10.05 -18.97 -3.27
N LYS A 177 10.71 -18.81 -2.11
CA LYS A 177 10.08 -18.70 -0.80
C LYS A 177 9.57 -17.28 -0.57
N VAL A 178 8.50 -17.15 0.22
CA VAL A 178 7.97 -15.85 0.61
C VAL A 178 8.91 -15.19 1.63
N MET A 179 9.21 -13.92 1.41
CA MET A 179 9.89 -13.03 2.35
C MET A 179 8.84 -12.10 2.95
N GLN A 180 8.36 -12.43 4.16
CA GLN A 180 7.29 -11.68 4.80
C GLN A 180 7.82 -10.37 5.39
N GLY A 181 7.08 -9.28 5.22
CA GLY A 181 7.48 -7.95 5.72
C GLY A 181 8.55 -7.24 4.89
N VAL A 182 9.22 -7.93 3.94
CA VAL A 182 9.99 -7.24 2.90
C VAL A 182 8.99 -6.63 1.90
N PRO A 183 9.09 -5.33 1.58
CA PRO A 183 8.15 -4.69 0.66
C PRO A 183 8.35 -5.20 -0.76
N ASN A 184 7.26 -5.24 -1.54
CA ASN A 184 7.31 -5.45 -2.97
C ASN A 184 7.70 -4.13 -3.65
N THR A 185 8.99 -3.97 -3.95
CA THR A 185 9.58 -2.72 -4.43
C THR A 185 9.49 -2.53 -5.94
N ASP A 186 8.94 -3.49 -6.69
CA ASP A 186 8.72 -3.37 -8.13
C ASP A 186 7.26 -3.54 -8.58
N LEU A 187 6.32 -3.69 -7.64
CA LEU A 187 4.88 -3.69 -7.89
C LEU A 187 4.46 -2.45 -8.69
N ASN A 188 3.80 -2.67 -9.82
CA ASN A 188 3.51 -1.60 -10.77
C ASN A 188 2.11 -0.99 -10.57
N VAL A 189 1.81 -0.53 -9.35
CA VAL A 189 0.46 -0.08 -8.94
C VAL A 189 -0.10 1.00 -9.87
N GLY A 190 0.66 2.07 -10.14
CA GLY A 190 0.18 3.18 -10.97
C GLY A 190 -0.25 2.74 -12.37
N TRP A 191 0.53 1.88 -13.02
CA TRP A 191 0.15 1.34 -14.33
C TRP A 191 -1.02 0.37 -14.27
N MET A 192 -1.07 -0.49 -13.24
CA MET A 192 -2.19 -1.41 -13.07
C MET A 192 -3.51 -0.65 -12.86
N LEU A 193 -3.48 0.45 -12.09
CA LEU A 193 -4.64 1.33 -11.91
C LEU A 193 -5.00 2.04 -13.21
N ALA A 194 -4.04 2.61 -13.94
CA ALA A 194 -4.27 3.30 -15.21
C ALA A 194 -4.84 2.39 -16.31
N MET A 195 -4.66 1.08 -16.21
CA MET A 195 -5.25 0.08 -17.12
C MET A 195 -6.67 -0.35 -16.71
N GLY A 196 -7.22 0.22 -15.62
CA GLY A 196 -8.62 0.04 -15.24
C GLY A 196 -9.58 0.78 -16.18
N THR A 197 -10.87 0.48 -16.06
CA THR A 197 -11.91 1.06 -16.94
C THR A 197 -12.67 2.23 -16.31
N ASN A 198 -12.43 2.52 -15.03
CA ASN A 198 -13.00 3.64 -14.28
C ASN A 198 -11.96 4.26 -13.33
N THR A 199 -10.89 4.81 -13.89
CA THR A 199 -9.76 5.35 -13.11
C THR A 199 -10.14 6.64 -12.39
N ALA A 200 -11.17 7.35 -12.85
CA ALA A 200 -11.80 8.45 -12.12
C ALA A 200 -12.25 8.09 -10.71
N SER A 201 -12.44 6.80 -10.38
CA SER A 201 -12.67 6.36 -8.99
C SER A 201 -11.52 6.63 -8.02
N TYR A 202 -10.35 7.03 -8.52
CA TYR A 202 -9.12 7.28 -7.76
C TYR A 202 -8.59 8.73 -7.88
N PHE A 203 -9.38 9.62 -8.48
CA PHE A 203 -8.98 10.98 -8.87
C PHE A 203 -8.43 11.87 -7.73
N THR A 204 -8.79 11.58 -6.48
CA THR A 204 -8.37 12.35 -5.29
C THR A 204 -6.87 12.24 -4.97
N HIS A 205 -6.17 11.27 -5.60
CA HIS A 205 -4.73 11.02 -5.45
C HIS A 205 -3.90 11.59 -6.62
N THR A 206 -4.48 12.51 -7.40
CA THR A 206 -3.87 13.05 -8.63
C THR A 206 -3.86 14.57 -8.62
N ASP A 207 -3.16 15.22 -9.55
CA ASP A 207 -2.98 16.68 -9.59
C ASP A 207 -4.23 17.43 -10.14
N ILE A 208 -5.43 16.86 -9.93
CA ILE A 208 -6.70 17.47 -10.35
C ILE A 208 -7.02 18.65 -9.45
N LYS A 209 -6.95 19.86 -10.02
CA LYS A 209 -7.20 21.11 -9.30
C LYS A 209 -8.67 21.38 -9.03
N SER A 210 -9.53 21.06 -10.01
CA SER A 210 -10.97 21.30 -9.93
C SER A 210 -11.71 20.34 -10.87
N LEU A 211 -12.84 19.80 -10.40
CA LEU A 211 -13.77 19.06 -11.27
C LEU A 211 -14.47 19.98 -12.28
N GLU A 212 -14.48 21.30 -12.05
CA GLU A 212 -15.10 22.27 -12.97
C GLU A 212 -14.44 22.28 -14.36
N ASP A 213 -13.15 21.95 -14.43
CA ASP A 213 -12.38 21.87 -15.68
C ASP A 213 -12.86 20.74 -16.61
N TYR A 214 -13.70 19.83 -16.10
CA TYR A 214 -14.18 18.64 -16.79
C TYR A 214 -15.69 18.70 -17.09
N LEU A 215 -16.38 19.80 -16.77
CA LEU A 215 -17.83 19.96 -17.01
C LEU A 215 -18.13 20.35 -18.46
N ILE A 216 -17.76 19.47 -19.40
CA ILE A 216 -17.89 19.70 -20.84
C ILE A 216 -19.26 19.24 -21.36
N ASP A 217 -19.74 18.08 -20.89
CA ASP A 217 -21.06 17.56 -21.23
C ASP A 217 -22.15 18.32 -20.47
N SER A 218 -23.12 18.91 -21.19
CA SER A 218 -24.24 19.65 -20.60
C SER A 218 -25.35 18.75 -20.06
N ASP A 219 -25.41 17.49 -20.50
CA ASP A 219 -26.59 16.65 -20.33
C ASP A 219 -26.48 15.74 -19.09
N ARG A 220 -25.26 15.56 -18.56
CA ARG A 220 -24.97 14.77 -17.35
C ARG A 220 -25.29 15.56 -16.09
N THR A 221 -26.58 15.71 -15.79
CA THR A 221 -27.07 16.47 -14.63
C THR A 221 -27.63 15.60 -13.53
N ILE A 222 -27.39 16.00 -12.28
CA ILE A 222 -27.92 15.38 -11.07
C ILE A 222 -28.48 16.43 -10.12
N LYS A 223 -29.17 15.99 -9.07
CA LYS A 223 -29.45 16.82 -7.90
C LYS A 223 -28.37 16.63 -6.85
N ASP A 224 -27.78 17.73 -6.39
CA ASP A 224 -26.83 17.72 -5.27
C ASP A 224 -27.54 17.49 -3.91
N SER A 225 -26.77 17.53 -2.82
CA SER A 225 -27.31 17.38 -1.46
C SER A 225 -28.42 18.40 -1.13
N GLU A 226 -28.33 19.62 -1.67
CA GLU A 226 -29.27 20.71 -1.45
C GLU A 226 -30.46 20.69 -2.43
N GLY A 227 -30.45 19.73 -3.38
CA GLY A 227 -31.48 19.59 -4.40
C GLY A 227 -31.30 20.53 -5.61
N LYS A 228 -30.17 21.22 -5.69
CA LYS A 228 -29.80 22.04 -6.85
C LYS A 228 -29.36 21.14 -7.99
N ILE A 229 -29.70 21.55 -9.22
CA ILE A 229 -29.24 20.88 -10.43
C ILE A 229 -27.77 21.26 -10.65
N VAL A 230 -26.92 20.24 -10.69
CA VAL A 230 -25.48 20.36 -10.95
C VAL A 230 -25.06 19.38 -12.05
N ARG A 231 -23.88 19.59 -12.62
CA ARG A 231 -23.31 18.73 -13.67
C ARG A 231 -22.25 17.81 -13.08
N LEU A 232 -22.14 16.62 -13.65
CA LEU A 232 -21.02 15.70 -13.41
C LEU A 232 -19.90 15.94 -14.43
N PRO A 233 -18.63 15.65 -14.08
CA PRO A 233 -17.52 15.73 -15.02
C PRO A 233 -17.69 14.71 -16.15
N ASP A 234 -17.18 15.06 -17.34
CA ASP A 234 -17.03 14.09 -18.43
C ASP A 234 -16.10 12.96 -17.97
N PRO A 235 -16.60 11.71 -17.87
CA PRO A 235 -15.82 10.62 -17.28
C PRO A 235 -14.58 10.31 -18.11
N LYS A 236 -14.66 10.38 -19.44
CA LYS A 236 -13.56 10.04 -20.33
C LYS A 236 -12.42 11.04 -20.20
N ILE A 237 -12.72 12.34 -20.22
CA ILE A 237 -11.69 13.39 -20.14
C ILE A 237 -11.04 13.39 -18.75
N LEU A 238 -11.84 13.13 -17.70
CA LEU A 238 -11.34 12.99 -16.34
C LEU A 238 -10.40 11.79 -16.21
N GLU A 239 -10.81 10.61 -16.69
CA GLU A 239 -10.01 9.38 -16.69
C GLU A 239 -8.71 9.56 -17.48
N GLU A 240 -8.75 10.18 -18.66
CA GLU A 240 -7.53 10.46 -19.42
C GLU A 240 -6.53 11.33 -18.64
N THR A 241 -6.99 12.25 -17.77
CA THR A 241 -6.09 12.99 -16.86
C THR A 241 -5.61 12.11 -15.71
N VAL A 242 -6.49 11.35 -15.08
CA VAL A 242 -6.12 10.47 -13.98
C VAL A 242 -5.09 9.43 -14.43
N ASP A 243 -5.28 8.80 -15.59
CA ASP A 243 -4.35 7.83 -16.17
C ASP A 243 -2.97 8.45 -16.37
N ARG A 244 -2.91 9.68 -16.90
CA ARG A 244 -1.63 10.40 -17.10
C ARG A 244 -0.89 10.65 -15.80
N ASP A 245 -1.60 10.81 -14.69
CA ASP A 245 -1.00 11.02 -13.38
C ASP A 245 -0.58 9.71 -12.71
N LEU A 246 -1.41 8.67 -12.80
CA LEU A 246 -1.13 7.35 -12.24
C LEU A 246 0.14 6.72 -12.85
N VAL A 247 0.35 6.85 -14.16
CA VAL A 247 1.53 6.26 -14.81
C VAL A 247 2.86 6.96 -14.51
N LYS A 248 2.82 8.06 -13.75
CA LYS A 248 4.01 8.75 -13.23
C LYS A 248 4.50 8.13 -11.91
N TRP A 249 3.72 7.26 -11.28
CA TRP A 249 4.11 6.59 -10.05
C TRP A 249 5.28 5.63 -10.31
N PRO A 250 6.37 5.69 -9.52
CA PRO A 250 7.40 4.67 -9.56
C PRO A 250 6.86 3.29 -9.22
N ARG A 251 7.49 2.25 -9.77
CA ARG A 251 7.26 0.87 -9.28
C ARG A 251 7.59 0.79 -7.78
N GLY A 252 6.85 -0.03 -7.03
CA GLY A 252 7.00 -0.16 -5.58
C GLY A 252 6.48 1.02 -4.78
N SER A 253 5.60 1.84 -5.34
CA SER A 253 5.00 3.01 -4.68
C SER A 253 3.49 3.00 -4.77
N ASN A 254 2.84 3.72 -3.85
CA ASN A 254 1.42 4.02 -3.89
C ASN A 254 1.14 5.39 -3.28
N ASP A 255 0.02 5.99 -3.66
CA ASP A 255 -0.52 7.16 -2.98
C ASP A 255 -1.65 6.75 -2.03
N THR A 256 -1.65 7.38 -0.85
CA THR A 256 -2.56 7.08 0.27
C THR A 256 -3.06 8.35 0.95
N THR A 257 -2.98 9.51 0.27
CA THR A 257 -3.47 10.80 0.79
C THR A 257 -4.51 11.40 -0.16
N LEU A 258 -5.48 12.13 0.42
CA LEU A 258 -6.62 12.69 -0.30
C LEU A 258 -6.50 14.22 -0.38
N ASP A 259 -5.47 14.68 -1.07
CA ASP A 259 -5.06 16.09 -1.09
C ASP A 259 -4.99 16.70 -2.48
N PHE A 260 -5.42 15.98 -3.53
CA PHE A 260 -5.30 16.40 -4.93
C PHE A 260 -3.85 16.68 -5.34
N MET A 261 -2.92 15.91 -4.80
CA MET A 261 -1.51 15.96 -5.13
C MET A 261 -1.06 14.56 -5.54
N ASN A 262 -0.34 14.47 -6.65
CA ASN A 262 0.24 13.22 -7.12
C ASN A 262 1.58 12.96 -6.40
N ASN A 263 1.51 12.49 -5.16
CA ASN A 263 2.67 12.40 -4.26
C ASN A 263 2.92 11.00 -3.69
N PRO A 264 3.01 9.97 -4.55
CA PRO A 264 3.14 8.59 -4.10
C PRO A 264 4.37 8.40 -3.21
N VAL A 265 4.22 7.52 -2.23
CA VAL A 265 5.29 7.08 -1.35
C VAL A 265 5.70 5.66 -1.69
N GLN A 266 6.96 5.35 -1.44
CA GLN A 266 7.45 3.98 -1.47
C GLN A 266 6.64 3.11 -0.51
N ILE A 267 6.34 1.87 -0.90
CA ILE A 267 5.72 0.89 -0.03
C ILE A 267 6.70 0.59 1.12
N PRO A 268 6.35 0.88 2.39
CA PRO A 268 7.22 0.60 3.51
C PRO A 268 7.29 -0.90 3.79
N ASP A 269 8.36 -1.33 4.45
CA ASP A 269 8.43 -2.67 5.02
C ASP A 269 7.39 -2.88 6.13
N SER A 270 7.28 -4.12 6.63
CA SER A 270 6.46 -4.45 7.80
C SER A 270 7.28 -5.05 8.93
N PHE A 271 8.49 -4.53 9.16
CA PHE A 271 9.31 -4.79 10.33
C PHE A 271 8.96 -3.79 11.44
N THR A 272 7.73 -3.90 11.95
CA THR A 272 7.07 -2.81 12.70
C THR A 272 7.46 -2.68 14.16
N LEU A 273 8.07 -3.72 14.75
CA LEU A 273 8.46 -3.68 16.16
C LEU A 273 9.53 -2.59 16.35
N GLY A 274 9.25 -1.60 17.17
CA GLY A 274 10.19 -0.51 17.48
C GLY A 274 10.22 0.66 16.47
N ASP A 275 9.59 0.54 15.29
CA ASP A 275 9.65 1.53 14.21
C ASP A 275 8.60 2.67 14.30
N HIS A 276 7.88 2.76 15.41
CA HIS A 276 6.88 3.81 15.66
C HIS A 276 7.46 5.25 15.59
N PRO A 277 6.66 6.29 15.32
CA PRO A 277 5.28 6.22 14.80
C PRO A 277 5.22 5.56 13.42
N TYR A 278 4.03 5.22 12.95
CA TYR A 278 3.85 4.46 11.70
C TYR A 278 3.37 5.32 10.53
N GLY A 279 3.73 4.88 9.31
CA GLY A 279 3.55 5.63 8.07
C GLY A 279 4.65 6.69 7.85
N TRP A 280 4.87 7.12 6.62
CA TRP A 280 6.00 8.01 6.28
C TRP A 280 5.97 9.35 7.01
N SER A 281 4.79 9.97 7.16
CA SER A 281 4.66 11.22 7.94
C SER A 281 4.60 10.97 9.45
N GLY A 282 4.47 9.72 9.89
CA GLY A 282 4.27 9.33 11.29
C GLY A 282 2.83 9.48 11.77
N GLN A 283 1.85 9.43 10.85
CA GLN A 283 0.43 9.63 11.16
C GLN A 283 -0.14 8.60 12.15
N GLY A 284 0.41 7.39 12.19
CA GLY A 284 0.07 6.35 13.16
C GLY A 284 0.88 6.46 14.45
N LEU A 285 0.75 7.56 15.19
CA LEU A 285 1.46 7.78 16.46
C LEU A 285 0.71 7.25 17.69
N ILE A 286 -0.63 7.22 17.64
CA ILE A 286 -1.47 6.89 18.79
C ILE A 286 -2.47 5.78 18.46
N GLY A 287 -2.92 5.07 19.50
CA GLY A 287 -3.84 3.93 19.38
C GLY A 287 -3.19 2.61 19.79
N PRO A 288 -3.88 1.48 19.59
CA PRO A 288 -3.40 0.16 19.97
C PRO A 288 -2.08 -0.17 19.27
N TYR A 289 -1.20 -0.93 19.95
CA TYR A 289 0.13 -1.27 19.43
C TYR A 289 0.94 -0.02 19.01
N GLN A 290 0.94 1.02 19.86
CA GLN A 290 1.65 2.29 19.63
C GLN A 290 1.24 2.99 18.32
N GLY A 291 -0.02 2.83 17.92
CA GLY A 291 -0.58 3.43 16.72
C GLY A 291 -0.45 2.60 15.45
N LEU A 292 0.14 1.39 15.51
CA LEU A 292 0.22 0.51 14.33
C LEU A 292 -1.16 0.16 13.80
N SER A 293 -2.11 -0.13 14.68
CA SER A 293 -3.49 -0.43 14.28
C SER A 293 -4.16 0.77 13.58
N ALA A 294 -3.84 2.00 13.96
CA ALA A 294 -4.36 3.20 13.30
C ALA A 294 -3.77 3.37 11.87
N ALA A 295 -2.47 3.09 11.70
CA ALA A 295 -1.84 3.12 10.38
C ALA A 295 -2.40 2.05 9.44
N ILE A 296 -2.54 0.80 9.91
CA ILE A 296 -3.16 -0.29 9.14
C ILE A 296 -4.61 0.07 8.78
N ASN A 297 -5.34 0.67 9.72
CA ASN A 297 -6.72 1.07 9.50
C ASN A 297 -6.86 2.04 8.31
N ASN A 298 -6.06 3.12 8.32
CA ASN A 298 -6.08 4.14 7.27
C ASN A 298 -5.77 3.55 5.89
N ALA A 299 -4.90 2.54 5.81
CA ALA A 299 -4.53 1.93 4.53
C ALA A 299 -5.73 1.31 3.79
N HIS A 300 -6.54 0.46 4.41
CA HIS A 300 -7.70 -0.15 3.71
C HIS A 300 -8.98 0.68 3.80
N ALA A 301 -9.22 1.39 4.91
CA ALA A 301 -10.45 2.16 5.05
C ALA A 301 -10.54 3.27 3.99
N GLN A 302 -9.40 3.75 3.50
CA GLN A 302 -9.32 4.83 2.52
C GLN A 302 -8.97 4.37 1.10
N ASN A 303 -7.93 3.56 0.92
CA ASN A 303 -7.32 3.36 -0.40
C ASN A 303 -7.90 2.17 -1.15
N THR A 304 -8.45 1.18 -0.44
CA THR A 304 -9.09 0.02 -1.11
C THR A 304 -10.60 0.23 -1.30
N ASP A 305 -11.09 1.45 -1.09
CA ASP A 305 -12.48 1.85 -1.28
C ASP A 305 -12.61 3.38 -1.38
N GLY A 306 -12.64 3.89 -2.61
CA GLY A 306 -12.83 5.33 -2.86
C GLY A 306 -14.18 5.87 -2.38
N LEU A 307 -15.20 5.02 -2.20
CA LEU A 307 -16.54 5.45 -1.80
C LEU A 307 -16.62 5.77 -0.30
N SER A 308 -15.71 5.25 0.53
CA SER A 308 -15.66 5.53 1.97
C SER A 308 -15.42 7.02 2.29
N GLN A 309 -14.92 7.78 1.31
CA GLN A 309 -14.61 9.21 1.40
C GLN A 309 -15.85 10.10 1.24
N THR A 310 -17.01 9.53 0.93
CA THR A 310 -18.23 10.28 0.58
C THR A 310 -18.64 11.31 1.64
N GLU A 311 -18.61 10.96 2.93
CA GLU A 311 -19.02 11.89 3.99
C GLU A 311 -18.03 13.02 4.21
N ILE A 312 -16.75 12.78 3.93
CA ILE A 312 -15.69 13.79 4.09
C ILE A 312 -15.50 14.64 2.82
N SER A 313 -16.08 14.22 1.69
CA SER A 313 -15.90 14.86 0.39
C SER A 313 -16.19 16.37 0.41
N LYS A 314 -17.29 16.80 1.05
CA LYS A 314 -17.62 18.23 1.12
C LYS A 314 -16.71 19.02 2.05
N PRO A 315 -16.55 18.65 3.34
CA PRO A 315 -15.78 19.47 4.26
C PRO A 315 -14.25 19.39 4.05
N VAL A 316 -13.73 18.28 3.49
CA VAL A 316 -12.28 18.10 3.26
C VAL A 316 -11.92 18.50 1.83
N LEU A 317 -12.59 17.89 0.84
CA LEU A 317 -12.26 18.03 -0.58
C LEU A 317 -13.02 19.17 -1.28
N GLY A 318 -14.05 19.73 -0.64
CA GLY A 318 -14.89 20.80 -1.21
C GLY A 318 -15.98 20.31 -2.17
N ILE A 319 -16.08 19.00 -2.41
CA ILE A 319 -16.98 18.39 -3.40
C ILE A 319 -18.28 17.96 -2.74
N ASP A 320 -19.44 18.32 -3.29
CA ASP A 320 -20.71 17.81 -2.77
C ASP A 320 -20.76 16.27 -2.84
N LYS A 321 -21.31 15.60 -1.82
CA LYS A 321 -21.28 14.14 -1.75
C LYS A 321 -21.96 13.46 -2.93
N GLU A 322 -23.01 14.07 -3.50
CA GLU A 322 -23.69 13.51 -4.67
C GLU A 322 -22.82 13.70 -5.91
N VAL A 323 -22.14 14.84 -6.04
CA VAL A 323 -21.16 15.06 -7.12
C VAL A 323 -19.98 14.09 -6.99
N TYR A 324 -19.50 13.83 -5.77
CA TYR A 324 -18.43 12.88 -5.51
C TYR A 324 -18.82 11.46 -5.92
N LEU A 325 -19.93 10.95 -5.37
CA LEU A 325 -20.45 9.61 -5.71
C LEU A 325 -20.78 9.48 -7.19
N GLY A 326 -21.44 10.49 -7.77
CA GLY A 326 -21.75 10.51 -9.20
C GLY A 326 -20.49 10.46 -10.05
N THR A 327 -19.43 11.18 -9.65
CA THR A 327 -18.12 11.15 -10.35
C THR A 327 -17.48 9.76 -10.29
N VAL A 328 -17.48 9.11 -9.12
CA VAL A 328 -16.86 7.79 -8.92
C VAL A 328 -17.65 6.66 -9.59
N LEU A 329 -18.98 6.75 -9.61
CA LEU A 329 -19.86 5.64 -10.04
C LEU A 329 -20.31 5.75 -11.50
N GLN A 330 -20.25 6.92 -12.14
CA GLN A 330 -20.84 7.12 -13.46
C GLN A 330 -20.23 6.27 -14.59
N ASN A 331 -19.00 5.78 -14.40
CA ASN A 331 -18.34 4.87 -15.33
C ASN A 331 -17.98 3.53 -14.68
N ALA A 332 -18.62 3.15 -13.56
CA ALA A 332 -18.33 1.89 -12.89
C ALA A 332 -18.36 0.70 -13.88
N ALA A 333 -17.39 -0.20 -13.73
CA ALA A 333 -17.12 -1.25 -14.71
C ALA A 333 -18.35 -2.16 -14.95
N THR A 334 -19.07 -2.47 -13.88
CA THR A 334 -20.29 -3.28 -13.95
C THR A 334 -21.55 -2.42 -13.86
N SER A 335 -22.57 -2.81 -14.63
CA SER A 335 -23.87 -2.13 -14.66
C SER A 335 -24.59 -2.10 -13.31
N LYS A 336 -24.31 -3.05 -12.41
CA LYS A 336 -24.85 -3.07 -11.04
C LYS A 336 -24.44 -1.83 -10.23
N TYR A 337 -23.21 -1.35 -10.41
CA TYR A 337 -22.65 -0.20 -9.67
C TYR A 337 -22.59 1.07 -10.53
N ARG A 338 -22.95 1.01 -11.82
CA ARG A 338 -22.89 2.16 -12.73
C ARG A 338 -24.09 3.07 -12.51
N TYR A 339 -23.83 4.26 -12.01
CA TYR A 339 -24.85 5.28 -11.85
C TYR A 339 -25.09 6.02 -13.18
N GLU A 340 -26.31 5.98 -13.67
CA GLU A 340 -26.72 6.78 -14.84
C GLU A 340 -27.20 8.17 -14.39
N PRO A 341 -26.55 9.28 -14.80
CA PRO A 341 -26.91 10.62 -14.36
C PRO A 341 -28.39 10.94 -14.55
N SER A 342 -29.06 11.31 -13.47
CA SER A 342 -30.51 11.54 -13.46
C SER A 342 -30.94 12.59 -12.44
N LEU A 343 -32.02 13.31 -12.76
CA LEU A 343 -32.69 14.22 -11.83
C LEU A 343 -33.74 13.51 -10.94
N GLN A 344 -34.03 12.23 -11.21
CA GLN A 344 -35.04 11.46 -10.50
C GLN A 344 -34.49 10.74 -9.26
N GLU A 345 -33.22 10.35 -9.30
CA GLU A 345 -32.55 9.58 -8.25
C GLU A 345 -31.15 10.17 -8.03
N LYS A 346 -30.81 10.44 -6.78
CA LYS A 346 -29.47 10.90 -6.41
C LYS A 346 -28.46 9.74 -6.40
N PRO A 347 -27.17 9.99 -6.67
CA PRO A 347 -26.11 8.99 -6.54
C PRO A 347 -26.10 8.22 -5.20
N SER A 348 -26.34 8.90 -4.08
CA SER A 348 -26.42 8.25 -2.77
C SER A 348 -27.64 7.33 -2.61
N GLU A 349 -28.78 7.72 -3.19
CA GLU A 349 -30.01 6.89 -3.20
C GLU A 349 -29.83 5.65 -4.07
N PHE A 350 -29.15 5.78 -5.22
CA PHE A 350 -28.76 4.67 -6.07
C PHE A 350 -27.85 3.69 -5.33
N LEU A 351 -26.74 4.18 -4.74
CA LEU A 351 -25.77 3.34 -4.04
C LEU A 351 -26.44 2.56 -2.89
N ALA A 352 -27.29 3.21 -2.10
CA ALA A 352 -27.97 2.58 -0.97
C ALA A 352 -28.85 1.37 -1.36
N LYS A 353 -29.29 1.25 -2.62
CA LYS A 353 -30.07 0.10 -3.12
C LYS A 353 -29.22 -1.12 -3.45
N ILE A 354 -27.94 -0.90 -3.75
CA ILE A 354 -27.02 -1.92 -4.30
C ILE A 354 -25.76 -2.12 -3.42
N ASP A 355 -25.71 -1.43 -2.28
CA ASP A 355 -24.66 -1.47 -1.27
C ASP A 355 -24.48 -2.89 -0.69
N PRO A 356 -23.29 -3.51 -0.83
CA PRO A 356 -22.98 -4.81 -0.24
C PRO A 356 -22.77 -4.74 1.28
N THR A 357 -22.55 -3.55 1.87
CA THR A 357 -22.32 -3.33 3.30
C THR A 357 -23.27 -2.26 3.90
N PRO A 358 -24.60 -2.51 3.89
CA PRO A 358 -25.61 -1.51 4.23
C PRO A 358 -25.37 -0.78 5.56
N GLY A 359 -25.45 0.55 5.50
CA GLY A 359 -25.40 1.42 6.67
C GLY A 359 -24.00 1.89 7.04
N VAL A 360 -22.98 1.50 6.29
CA VAL A 360 -21.61 2.04 6.42
C VAL A 360 -21.21 2.66 5.08
N THR A 361 -20.55 3.80 5.11
CA THR A 361 -20.19 4.50 3.87
C THR A 361 -19.03 3.78 3.20
N GLY A 362 -19.23 3.36 1.95
CA GLY A 362 -18.25 2.58 1.19
C GLY A 362 -18.89 1.32 0.60
N VAL A 363 -18.05 0.39 0.16
CA VAL A 363 -18.41 -0.99 -0.23
C VAL A 363 -17.56 -2.04 0.49
N ASN A 364 -16.56 -1.62 1.27
CA ASN A 364 -15.77 -2.52 2.11
C ASN A 364 -16.47 -2.83 3.44
N GLU A 365 -16.03 -3.91 4.08
CA GLU A 365 -16.42 -4.28 5.45
C GLU A 365 -15.78 -3.32 6.47
N LEU A 366 -16.51 -2.26 6.77
CA LEU A 366 -16.12 -1.20 7.69
C LEU A 366 -17.11 -1.08 8.84
N ILE A 367 -16.70 -0.37 9.89
CA ILE A 367 -17.54 0.10 10.99
C ILE A 367 -17.36 1.60 11.15
N ARG A 368 -18.41 2.31 11.56
CA ARG A 368 -18.32 3.73 11.91
C ARG A 368 -17.42 3.90 13.13
N ALA A 369 -16.48 4.85 13.08
CA ALA A 369 -15.71 5.23 14.26
C ALA A 369 -16.62 6.00 15.26
N PRO A 370 -16.27 6.10 16.55
CA PRO A 370 -17.07 6.85 17.54
C PRO A 370 -17.26 8.33 17.20
N PHE A 371 -16.36 8.89 16.41
CA PHE A 371 -16.38 10.28 15.96
C PHE A 371 -16.94 10.45 14.53
N TYR A 372 -17.44 9.39 13.90
CA TYR A 372 -18.09 9.45 12.60
C TYR A 372 -19.24 10.48 12.60
N PRO A 373 -19.40 11.33 11.57
CA PRO A 373 -18.72 11.28 10.26
C PRO A 373 -17.36 12.00 10.19
N LYS A 374 -16.88 12.56 11.31
CA LYS A 374 -15.63 13.35 11.32
C LYS A 374 -14.38 12.47 11.19
N ILE A 375 -13.26 13.14 11.01
CA ILE A 375 -11.91 12.55 10.98
C ILE A 375 -11.26 12.70 12.36
N SER A 376 -10.33 11.81 12.67
CA SER A 376 -9.45 11.97 13.84
C SER A 376 -8.06 11.39 13.57
N TYR A 377 -7.12 11.57 14.49
CA TYR A 377 -5.73 11.10 14.37
C TYR A 377 -5.57 9.57 14.25
N ILE A 378 -6.66 8.81 14.35
CA ILE A 378 -6.69 7.35 14.20
C ILE A 378 -7.55 6.85 13.03
N SER A 379 -8.21 7.75 12.28
CA SER A 379 -8.93 7.42 11.04
C SER A 379 -9.09 8.65 10.16
N SER A 380 -8.53 8.64 8.95
CA SER A 380 -8.61 9.72 7.96
C SER A 380 -9.97 9.82 7.23
N VAL A 381 -10.86 8.84 7.40
CA VAL A 381 -12.17 8.79 6.72
C VAL A 381 -13.34 8.53 7.69
N GLY A 382 -13.11 8.58 9.01
CA GLY A 382 -14.17 8.37 10.00
C GLY A 382 -14.63 6.93 10.18
N HIS A 383 -13.91 5.96 9.62
CA HIS A 383 -14.24 4.53 9.68
C HIS A 383 -13.10 3.70 10.26
N PHE A 384 -13.45 2.57 10.86
CA PHE A 384 -12.50 1.50 11.16
C PHE A 384 -12.82 0.26 10.33
N GLN A 385 -11.81 -0.54 9.98
CA GLN A 385 -12.01 -1.87 9.41
C GLN A 385 -12.67 -2.80 10.45
N GLY A 386 -13.61 -3.62 9.98
CA GLY A 386 -14.24 -4.61 10.85
C GLY A 386 -15.36 -5.35 10.15
N SER A 387 -15.27 -6.68 10.17
CA SER A 387 -16.26 -7.57 9.60
C SER A 387 -17.21 -8.10 10.68
N ALA A 388 -18.43 -8.48 10.29
CA ALA A 388 -19.37 -9.12 11.20
C ALA A 388 -18.74 -10.37 11.85
N ARG A 389 -19.17 -10.70 13.08
CA ARG A 389 -18.67 -11.82 13.93
C ARG A 389 -17.35 -11.55 14.66
N TYR A 390 -16.69 -10.44 14.38
CA TYR A 390 -15.54 -9.96 15.15
C TYR A 390 -15.93 -8.86 16.13
N LYS A 391 -15.01 -8.50 17.01
CA LYS A 391 -15.10 -7.29 17.84
C LYS A 391 -14.41 -6.12 17.14
N ALA A 392 -14.81 -4.90 17.48
CA ALA A 392 -14.13 -3.69 17.04
C ALA A 392 -12.63 -3.78 17.38
N TRP A 393 -11.78 -3.43 16.41
CA TRP A 393 -10.32 -3.54 16.44
C TRP A 393 -9.73 -4.96 16.46
N GLU A 394 -10.51 -6.03 16.61
CA GLU A 394 -9.95 -7.38 16.78
C GLU A 394 -9.06 -7.82 15.61
N GLN A 395 -9.55 -7.69 14.37
CA GLN A 395 -8.82 -8.08 13.17
C GLN A 395 -7.56 -7.21 12.97
N VAL A 396 -7.69 -5.89 13.13
CA VAL A 396 -6.59 -4.93 12.93
C VAL A 396 -5.52 -5.08 14.02
N ASN A 397 -5.93 -5.24 15.28
CA ASN A 397 -5.02 -5.50 16.39
C ASN A 397 -4.29 -6.84 16.23
N ALA A 398 -4.97 -7.87 15.73
CA ALA A 398 -4.34 -9.14 15.43
C ALA A 398 -3.26 -8.97 14.35
N MET A 399 -3.54 -8.22 13.27
CA MET A 399 -2.52 -7.89 12.26
C MET A 399 -1.33 -7.16 12.86
N SER A 400 -1.57 -6.11 13.67
CA SER A 400 -0.50 -5.39 14.38
C SER A 400 0.36 -6.31 15.25
N ALA A 401 -0.28 -7.20 16.02
CA ALA A 401 0.40 -8.16 16.87
C ALA A 401 1.31 -9.09 16.05
N TRP A 402 0.80 -9.59 14.92
CA TRP A 402 1.56 -10.48 14.03
C TRP A 402 2.68 -9.75 13.28
N MET A 403 2.45 -8.53 12.78
CA MET A 403 3.47 -7.73 12.09
C MET A 403 4.66 -7.42 13.00
N ASN A 404 4.42 -7.20 14.30
CA ASN A 404 5.47 -7.05 15.31
C ASN A 404 6.33 -8.31 15.51
N THR A 405 5.96 -9.46 14.93
CA THR A 405 6.76 -10.70 14.95
C THR A 405 7.62 -10.89 13.70
N ASN A 406 7.47 -10.04 12.67
CA ASN A 406 8.25 -10.15 11.43
C ASN A 406 9.74 -9.89 11.68
N ARG A 407 10.61 -10.66 11.02
CA ARG A 407 12.06 -10.49 11.08
C ARG A 407 12.61 -10.00 9.76
N VAL A 408 13.65 -9.19 9.82
CA VAL A 408 14.47 -8.92 8.64
C VAL A 408 15.15 -10.21 8.18
N PRO A 409 15.01 -10.64 6.91
CA PRO A 409 15.80 -11.75 6.40
C PRO A 409 17.30 -11.41 6.46
N LYS A 410 18.15 -12.39 6.77
CA LYS A 410 19.60 -12.15 6.69
C LYS A 410 19.98 -11.79 5.24
N PRO A 411 20.64 -10.64 5.00
CA PRO A 411 21.04 -10.21 3.67
C PRO A 411 22.08 -11.17 3.08
N GLU A 412 22.17 -11.22 1.76
CA GLU A 412 23.10 -12.10 1.04
C GLU A 412 24.47 -11.44 0.84
N ILE A 413 24.93 -10.76 1.88
CA ILE A 413 26.26 -10.14 1.95
C ILE A 413 27.02 -10.72 3.14
N GLU A 414 28.33 -10.89 2.95
CA GLU A 414 29.25 -11.21 4.04
C GLU A 414 30.06 -9.97 4.35
N VAL A 415 30.04 -9.56 5.62
CA VAL A 415 30.79 -8.39 6.10
C VAL A 415 31.69 -8.87 7.23
N ASP A 416 32.99 -8.61 7.12
CA ASP A 416 33.93 -8.96 8.17
C ASP A 416 33.84 -7.97 9.35
N ASN A 417 34.26 -8.43 10.54
CA ASN A 417 34.16 -7.64 11.77
C ASN A 417 34.93 -6.31 11.69
N GLN A 418 36.05 -6.24 10.96
CA GLN A 418 36.81 -5.00 10.85
C GLN A 418 36.04 -3.96 10.04
N THR A 419 35.40 -4.38 8.94
CA THR A 419 34.54 -3.51 8.13
C THR A 419 33.34 -3.01 8.94
N VAL A 420 32.70 -3.89 9.73
CA VAL A 420 31.60 -3.51 10.62
C VAL A 420 32.03 -2.44 11.63
N GLU A 421 33.18 -2.62 12.31
CA GLU A 421 33.63 -1.65 13.32
C GLU A 421 34.01 -0.29 12.69
N ILE A 422 34.66 -0.28 11.53
CA ILE A 422 34.92 0.97 10.79
C ILE A 422 33.60 1.67 10.44
N GLY A 423 32.63 0.94 9.89
CA GLY A 423 31.33 1.51 9.53
C GLY A 423 30.56 2.08 10.71
N LYS A 424 30.63 1.43 11.87
CA LYS A 424 30.07 1.93 13.14
C LYS A 424 30.73 3.22 13.60
N GLU A 425 32.06 3.29 13.57
CA GLU A 425 32.79 4.51 13.93
C GLU A 425 32.42 5.68 13.01
N VAL A 426 32.29 5.41 11.71
CA VAL A 426 31.86 6.39 10.70
C VAL A 426 30.42 6.84 10.98
N PHE A 427 29.50 5.92 11.27
CA PHE A 427 28.10 6.23 11.61
C PHE A 427 27.99 7.20 12.79
N ILE A 428 28.81 7.02 13.82
CA ILE A 428 28.88 7.92 14.98
C ILE A 428 29.52 9.25 14.60
N ARG A 429 30.70 9.23 13.94
CA ARG A 429 31.45 10.44 13.55
C ARG A 429 30.68 11.33 12.58
N ALA A 430 29.91 10.73 11.68
CA ALA A 430 29.04 11.44 10.74
C ALA A 430 27.78 12.02 11.42
N GLY A 431 27.52 11.69 12.69
CA GLY A 431 26.40 12.21 13.46
C GLY A 431 25.07 11.51 13.19
N CYS A 432 25.04 10.39 12.45
CA CYS A 432 23.81 9.66 12.12
C CYS A 432 23.06 9.22 13.39
N VAL A 433 23.80 8.88 14.45
CA VAL A 433 23.27 8.47 15.76
C VAL A 433 22.44 9.55 16.48
N THR A 434 22.44 10.80 16.01
CA THR A 434 21.60 11.87 16.60
C THR A 434 20.10 11.64 16.33
N CYS A 435 19.75 11.01 15.21
CA CYS A 435 18.38 10.64 14.87
C CYS A 435 18.19 9.12 14.81
N HIS A 436 19.17 8.41 14.24
CA HIS A 436 19.12 6.95 14.08
C HIS A 436 19.78 6.25 15.27
N ALA A 437 19.10 6.30 16.42
CA ALA A 437 19.61 5.84 17.72
C ALA A 437 18.83 4.64 18.30
N GLY A 438 19.30 4.09 19.41
CA GLY A 438 18.59 3.03 20.14
C GLY A 438 18.64 1.66 19.46
N ASP A 439 17.86 0.72 19.98
CA ASP A 439 17.92 -0.70 19.56
C ASP A 439 17.44 -0.92 18.11
N TYR A 440 16.62 0.01 17.58
CA TYR A 440 16.03 -0.04 16.24
C TYR A 440 16.59 1.04 15.30
N LEU A 441 17.63 1.79 15.72
CA LEU A 441 18.24 2.88 14.95
C LEU A 441 17.22 3.93 14.47
N THR A 442 16.31 4.29 15.37
CA THR A 442 15.39 5.41 15.25
C THR A 442 15.15 5.99 16.64
N ASN A 443 15.09 7.31 16.74
CA ASN A 443 14.70 8.01 17.96
C ASN A 443 13.17 8.13 18.10
N ASN A 444 12.41 7.55 17.17
CA ASN A 444 10.95 7.55 17.14
C ASN A 444 10.33 8.96 17.12
N ARG A 445 11.03 9.94 16.53
CA ARG A 445 10.56 11.32 16.35
C ARG A 445 10.12 11.59 14.92
N ILE A 446 9.23 12.55 14.77
CA ILE A 446 8.88 13.20 13.52
C ILE A 446 9.64 14.52 13.45
N ILE A 447 10.40 14.68 12.37
CA ILE A 447 11.22 15.86 12.10
C ILE A 447 10.48 16.74 11.09
N PRO A 448 10.37 18.06 11.32
CA PRO A 448 9.72 18.97 10.37
C PRO A 448 10.33 18.86 8.97
N VAL A 449 9.50 18.88 7.93
CA VAL A 449 10.00 18.68 6.55
C VAL A 449 11.01 19.74 6.12
N LYS A 450 10.91 20.96 6.66
CA LYS A 450 11.88 22.04 6.42
C LYS A 450 13.28 21.74 6.97
N GLU A 451 13.38 20.91 8.00
CA GLU A 451 14.63 20.48 8.60
C GLU A 451 15.18 19.24 7.90
N VAL A 452 14.33 18.25 7.59
CA VAL A 452 14.74 17.04 6.85
C VAL A 452 15.14 17.38 5.41
N GLY A 453 14.47 18.35 4.77
CA GLY A 453 14.78 18.79 3.41
C GLY A 453 14.38 17.81 2.30
N THR A 454 13.54 16.84 2.59
CA THR A 454 12.95 15.92 1.60
C THR A 454 11.82 16.58 0.81
N GLU A 455 11.35 15.92 -0.26
CA GLU A 455 10.15 16.37 -1.01
C GLU A 455 8.98 16.59 -0.03
N ALA A 456 8.31 17.75 -0.14
CA ALA A 456 7.44 18.28 0.92
C ALA A 456 5.93 18.18 0.64
N SER A 457 5.53 17.61 -0.49
CA SER A 457 4.11 17.44 -0.83
C SER A 457 3.46 16.43 0.13
N ARG A 458 4.03 15.22 0.25
CA ARG A 458 3.50 14.16 1.11
C ARG A 458 3.40 14.54 2.59
N ALA A 459 4.37 15.29 3.12
CA ALA A 459 4.34 15.78 4.49
C ALA A 459 3.03 16.56 4.80
N ARG A 460 2.42 17.19 3.78
CA ARG A 460 1.17 17.95 3.88
C ARG A 460 -0.09 17.15 3.55
N GLY A 461 0.02 15.87 3.20
CA GLY A 461 -1.08 15.12 2.60
C GLY A 461 -2.31 14.90 3.48
N PHE A 462 -2.21 15.11 4.80
CA PHE A 462 -3.35 15.07 5.71
C PHE A 462 -3.87 16.46 6.13
N GLN A 463 -3.25 17.55 5.65
CA GLN A 463 -3.56 18.91 6.08
C GLN A 463 -5.06 19.27 5.91
N LEU A 464 -5.69 18.81 4.83
CA LEU A 464 -7.10 19.12 4.56
C LEU A 464 -8.05 18.51 5.59
N THR A 465 -7.63 17.45 6.29
CA THR A 465 -8.47 16.76 7.26
C THR A 465 -8.76 17.60 8.51
N GLU A 466 -7.94 18.61 8.80
CA GLU A 466 -8.15 19.58 9.89
C GLU A 466 -9.50 20.29 9.80
N ARG A 467 -10.05 20.44 8.58
CA ARG A 467 -11.34 21.08 8.30
C ARG A 467 -12.53 20.34 8.91
N PHE A 468 -12.40 19.03 9.18
CA PHE A 468 -13.49 18.18 9.62
C PHE A 468 -13.07 17.20 10.73
N PHE A 469 -12.49 17.76 11.78
CA PHE A 469 -11.78 16.98 12.79
C PHE A 469 -12.53 16.82 14.12
N ALA A 470 -12.24 15.74 14.85
CA ALA A 470 -12.74 15.43 16.18
C ALA A 470 -11.62 14.85 17.08
N GLU A 471 -11.76 14.99 18.39
CA GLU A 471 -10.84 14.36 19.34
C GLU A 471 -10.88 12.82 19.22
N PRO A 472 -9.73 12.14 19.30
CA PRO A 472 -9.64 10.71 19.02
C PRO A 472 -10.26 9.87 20.14
N SER A 473 -11.05 8.88 19.71
CA SER A 473 -11.68 7.90 20.58
C SER A 473 -11.91 6.58 19.84
N MET A 474 -11.95 5.48 20.59
CA MET A 474 -12.10 4.13 20.07
C MET A 474 -13.33 3.46 20.65
N TRP A 475 -13.86 2.44 19.98
CA TRP A 475 -14.79 1.52 20.63
C TRP A 475 -14.08 0.71 21.72
N SER A 476 -14.80 0.37 22.78
CA SER A 476 -14.28 -0.54 23.82
C SER A 476 -13.88 -1.89 23.21
N LYS A 477 -12.85 -2.56 23.76
CA LYS A 477 -12.27 -3.82 23.23
C LYS A 477 -13.27 -4.96 23.04
N ASN A 478 -14.39 -4.95 23.77
CA ASN A 478 -15.42 -5.99 23.72
C ASN A 478 -16.64 -5.62 22.87
N THR A 479 -16.61 -4.46 22.20
CA THR A 479 -17.71 -4.01 21.33
C THR A 479 -17.83 -4.98 20.15
N PRO A 480 -18.97 -5.66 19.94
CA PRO A 480 -19.16 -6.55 18.80
C PRO A 480 -19.34 -5.75 17.50
N VAL A 481 -19.13 -6.41 16.35
CA VAL A 481 -19.49 -5.91 15.02
C VAL A 481 -20.69 -6.72 14.50
N PRO A 482 -21.80 -6.06 14.10
CA PRO A 482 -22.02 -4.62 13.99
C PRO A 482 -22.09 -3.89 15.33
N ILE A 483 -21.73 -2.60 15.32
CA ILE A 483 -21.65 -1.75 16.52
C ILE A 483 -23.04 -1.50 17.10
N PRO A 484 -23.33 -1.88 18.36
CA PRO A 484 -24.59 -1.58 19.01
C PRO A 484 -24.77 -0.09 19.32
N ASP A 485 -25.99 0.42 19.33
CA ASP A 485 -26.29 1.81 19.73
C ASP A 485 -25.82 2.13 21.17
N SER A 486 -25.73 1.11 22.02
CA SER A 486 -25.23 1.20 23.40
C SER A 486 -23.71 1.09 23.53
N ALA A 487 -22.97 1.00 22.41
CA ALA A 487 -21.52 0.88 22.42
C ALA A 487 -20.86 2.09 23.10
N GLN A 488 -19.84 1.79 23.91
CA GLN A 488 -19.10 2.83 24.64
C GLN A 488 -17.85 3.24 23.87
N SER A 489 -17.73 4.55 23.64
CA SER A 489 -16.49 5.16 23.16
C SER A 489 -15.51 5.38 24.31
N VAL A 490 -14.24 5.09 24.07
CA VAL A 490 -13.12 5.31 24.99
C VAL A 490 -12.22 6.40 24.39
N PRO A 491 -12.09 7.58 25.03
CA PRO A 491 -11.19 8.62 24.54
C PRO A 491 -9.73 8.15 24.62
N ILE A 492 -8.90 8.59 23.68
CA ILE A 492 -7.46 8.35 23.74
C ILE A 492 -6.79 9.50 24.49
N THR A 493 -6.06 9.18 25.55
CA THR A 493 -5.22 10.15 26.25
C THR A 493 -3.99 10.49 25.39
N ILE A 494 -3.80 11.78 25.12
CA ILE A 494 -2.68 12.30 24.33
C ILE A 494 -1.88 13.26 25.21
N THR A 495 -0.57 13.05 25.31
CA THR A 495 0.34 13.99 26.00
C THR A 495 0.57 15.24 25.16
N GLU A 496 1.11 16.31 25.77
CA GLU A 496 1.45 17.53 25.03
C GLU A 496 2.48 17.25 23.91
N ASP A 497 3.54 16.50 24.21
CA ASP A 497 4.54 16.09 23.21
C ASP A 497 3.94 15.26 22.07
N GLN A 498 3.05 14.29 22.37
CA GLN A 498 2.35 13.54 21.33
C GLN A 498 1.46 14.45 20.49
N ARG A 499 0.83 15.46 21.08
CA ARG A 499 -0.01 16.42 20.36
C ARG A 499 0.82 17.24 19.37
N ASP A 500 2.01 17.69 19.76
CA ASP A 500 2.91 18.42 18.86
C ASP A 500 3.44 17.54 17.72
N GLN A 501 3.79 16.29 18.03
CA GLN A 501 4.18 15.30 17.03
C GLN A 501 3.02 14.96 16.08
N LEU A 502 1.78 14.85 16.56
CA LEU A 502 0.59 14.63 15.72
C LEU A 502 0.30 15.81 14.78
N LYS A 503 0.47 17.05 15.26
CA LYS A 503 0.34 18.24 14.41
C LYS A 503 1.36 18.22 13.27
N LEU A 504 2.58 17.76 13.53
CA LEU A 504 3.59 17.52 12.49
C LEU A 504 3.19 16.37 11.56
N ALA A 505 2.79 15.23 12.10
CA ALA A 505 2.45 14.05 11.29
C ALA A 505 1.27 14.25 10.34
N TRP A 506 0.32 15.09 10.73
CA TRP A 506 -0.90 15.38 9.96
C TRP A 506 -0.87 16.75 9.25
N ALA A 507 0.22 17.51 9.41
CA ALA A 507 0.35 18.88 8.90
C ALA A 507 -0.73 19.89 9.38
N HIS A 508 -1.33 19.61 10.53
CA HIS A 508 -2.31 20.49 11.19
C HIS A 508 -1.62 21.68 11.84
N ASP A 509 -2.39 22.70 12.25
CA ASP A 509 -1.89 23.90 12.93
C ASP A 509 -0.74 24.59 12.19
N LYS A 510 -0.82 24.57 10.84
CA LYS A 510 0.13 25.22 9.93
C LYS A 510 1.59 24.74 10.06
N THR A 511 1.83 23.53 10.58
CA THR A 511 3.19 22.97 10.72
C THR A 511 3.88 22.73 9.37
N ASN A 512 3.12 22.55 8.29
CA ASN A 512 3.57 22.09 6.96
C ASN A 512 4.08 20.65 6.93
N GLY A 513 3.85 19.89 8.00
CA GLY A 513 4.17 18.47 8.01
C GLY A 513 5.59 18.13 8.45
N GLY A 514 5.81 16.83 8.62
CA GLY A 514 7.13 16.25 8.88
C GLY A 514 7.19 14.79 8.43
N TYR A 515 8.36 14.19 8.59
CA TYR A 515 8.58 12.78 8.34
C TYR A 515 9.12 12.12 9.60
N LYS A 516 8.67 10.89 9.87
CA LYS A 516 9.25 10.10 10.95
C LYS A 516 10.71 9.77 10.61
N VAL A 517 11.53 9.61 11.62
CA VAL A 517 12.83 8.94 11.47
C VAL A 517 12.58 7.44 11.33
N PRO A 518 12.84 6.82 10.17
CA PRO A 518 12.64 5.39 10.02
C PRO A 518 13.71 4.60 10.77
N SER A 519 13.33 3.42 11.25
CA SER A 519 14.26 2.35 11.60
C SER A 519 15.18 2.07 10.41
N LEU A 520 16.46 1.80 10.71
CA LEU A 520 17.45 1.39 9.71
C LEU A 520 17.59 -0.13 9.61
N LEU A 521 16.75 -0.90 10.30
CA LEU A 521 16.75 -2.35 10.18
C LEU A 521 16.33 -2.76 8.76
N GLY A 522 17.12 -3.63 8.11
CA GLY A 522 16.72 -4.21 6.82
C GLY A 522 16.86 -3.33 5.59
N LEU A 523 17.67 -2.26 5.64
CA LEU A 523 17.96 -1.36 4.50
C LEU A 523 18.41 -2.07 3.22
N TYR A 524 19.04 -3.25 3.34
CA TYR A 524 19.41 -4.06 2.18
C TYR A 524 18.20 -4.51 1.36
N TRP A 525 17.06 -4.74 2.02
CA TRP A 525 15.83 -5.28 1.42
C TRP A 525 14.81 -4.22 1.04
N SER A 526 15.05 -2.96 1.38
CA SER A 526 14.08 -1.88 1.21
C SER A 526 14.50 -0.83 0.18
N VAL A 527 15.52 -1.07 -0.65
CA VAL A 527 15.87 -0.16 -1.76
C VAL A 527 14.67 0.00 -2.73
N PRO A 528 14.35 1.20 -3.27
CA PRO A 528 15.03 2.52 -3.17
C PRO A 528 14.91 3.17 -1.79
N TYR A 529 15.52 4.35 -1.59
CA TYR A 529 15.50 5.02 -0.28
C TYR A 529 14.73 6.35 -0.31
N LEU A 530 14.37 6.79 0.91
CA LEU A 530 13.45 7.88 1.25
C LEU A 530 11.96 7.59 0.99
N HIS A 531 11.11 8.44 1.57
CA HIS A 531 9.65 8.31 1.46
C HIS A 531 9.14 8.29 0.02
N ASP A 532 9.76 9.05 -0.89
CA ASP A 532 9.36 9.16 -2.29
C ASP A 532 10.02 8.09 -3.18
N GLY A 533 10.91 7.26 -2.62
CA GLY A 533 11.70 6.29 -3.38
C GLY A 533 12.63 6.94 -4.42
N GLY A 534 12.89 8.24 -4.31
CA GLY A 534 13.62 8.99 -5.34
C GLY A 534 15.11 8.66 -5.40
N VAL A 535 15.65 8.07 -4.34
CA VAL A 535 17.05 7.66 -4.25
C VAL A 535 17.19 6.24 -4.77
N SER A 536 17.37 6.19 -6.08
CA SER A 536 17.41 4.95 -6.82
C SER A 536 18.54 5.01 -7.82
N VAL A 537 19.52 4.14 -7.67
CA VAL A 537 20.68 4.04 -8.56
C VAL A 537 20.86 2.58 -8.94
N GLY A 538 20.97 2.32 -10.25
CA GLY A 538 21.23 0.99 -10.78
C GLY A 538 22.70 0.59 -10.69
N LYS A 539 23.11 -0.39 -11.49
CA LYS A 539 24.49 -0.88 -11.53
C LYS A 539 25.38 0.03 -12.38
N ASP A 540 24.82 0.67 -13.41
CA ASP A 540 25.51 1.65 -14.23
C ASP A 540 25.38 3.05 -13.60
N LEU A 541 26.42 3.45 -12.86
CA LEU A 541 26.51 4.76 -12.18
C LEU A 541 26.46 5.97 -13.14
N GLU A 542 26.54 5.76 -14.46
CA GLU A 542 26.45 6.83 -15.44
C GLU A 542 25.07 6.97 -16.06
N LYS A 543 24.38 5.84 -16.30
CA LYS A 543 23.12 5.82 -17.04
C LYS A 543 21.88 5.55 -16.20
N GLU A 544 22.05 4.96 -15.02
CA GLU A 544 20.97 4.46 -14.17
C GLU A 544 20.93 5.25 -12.85
N VAL A 545 20.86 6.59 -12.94
CA VAL A 545 20.92 7.49 -11.77
C VAL A 545 19.60 8.25 -11.61
N GLY A 546 18.86 7.94 -10.53
CA GLY A 546 17.55 8.51 -10.23
C GLY A 546 16.40 7.59 -10.65
N ALA A 547 15.28 7.65 -9.92
CA ALA A 547 14.06 6.86 -10.15
C ALA A 547 13.52 6.97 -11.59
N SER A 548 13.72 8.13 -12.23
CA SER A 548 13.38 8.36 -13.64
C SER A 548 14.18 7.51 -14.64
N LEU A 549 15.41 7.12 -14.28
CA LEU A 549 16.31 6.32 -15.10
C LEU A 549 16.41 4.86 -14.63
N THR A 550 15.87 4.54 -13.45
CA THR A 550 15.82 3.18 -12.88
C THR A 550 14.41 2.58 -12.92
N LEU A 551 13.64 2.73 -11.84
CA LEU A 551 12.33 2.13 -11.60
C LEU A 551 11.35 2.42 -12.73
N HIS A 552 11.34 3.66 -13.24
CA HIS A 552 10.45 4.07 -14.32
C HIS A 552 10.79 3.43 -15.68
N ARG A 553 12.00 2.88 -15.82
CA ARG A 553 12.47 2.12 -17.00
C ARG A 553 12.52 0.61 -16.75
N GLY A 554 11.98 0.15 -15.62
CA GLY A 554 12.04 -1.26 -15.22
C GLY A 554 13.45 -1.76 -14.87
N VAL A 555 14.38 -0.86 -14.58
CA VAL A 555 15.71 -1.21 -14.08
C VAL A 555 15.65 -1.28 -12.56
N GLN A 556 16.03 -2.45 -12.02
CA GLN A 556 16.06 -2.69 -10.59
C GLN A 556 17.16 -1.85 -9.93
N PRO A 557 16.87 -1.12 -8.84
CA PRO A 557 17.87 -0.38 -8.09
C PRO A 557 18.92 -1.34 -7.49
N ASP A 558 20.17 -0.93 -7.50
CA ASP A 558 21.24 -1.59 -6.76
C ASP A 558 21.27 -1.05 -5.32
N PRO A 559 21.12 -1.90 -4.28
CA PRO A 559 21.12 -1.44 -2.89
C PRO A 559 22.35 -0.61 -2.56
N PHE A 560 23.55 -1.09 -2.93
CA PHE A 560 24.82 -0.47 -2.56
C PHE A 560 24.99 0.90 -3.21
N ASN A 561 24.77 1.01 -4.52
CA ASN A 561 24.87 2.30 -5.22
C ASN A 561 23.78 3.29 -4.78
N SER A 562 22.57 2.81 -4.50
CA SER A 562 21.48 3.66 -3.98
C SER A 562 21.80 4.17 -2.57
N MET A 563 22.42 3.35 -1.72
CA MET A 563 22.84 3.76 -0.38
C MET A 563 24.06 4.68 -0.44
N ARG A 564 24.98 4.47 -1.39
CA ARG A 564 26.04 5.44 -1.66
C ARG A 564 25.44 6.80 -2.03
N ALA A 565 24.39 6.83 -2.84
CA ALA A 565 23.67 8.07 -3.16
C ALA A 565 22.94 8.70 -1.96
N MET A 566 22.75 7.99 -0.85
CA MET A 566 22.26 8.61 0.41
C MET A 566 23.30 9.47 1.09
N ILE A 567 24.58 9.13 0.95
CA ILE A 567 25.67 9.70 1.76
C ILE A 567 26.75 10.40 0.93
N ASP A 568 26.73 10.28 -0.40
CA ASP A 568 27.64 10.95 -1.33
C ASP A 568 26.95 12.16 -1.98
N ARG A 569 27.48 13.37 -1.74
CA ARG A 569 26.82 14.60 -2.20
C ARG A 569 26.75 14.73 -3.72
N GLU A 570 27.74 14.25 -4.46
CA GLU A 570 27.80 14.43 -5.91
C GLU A 570 26.90 13.43 -6.61
N LEU A 571 26.93 12.17 -6.20
CA LEU A 571 26.00 11.17 -6.71
C LEU A 571 24.55 11.56 -6.36
N ARG A 572 24.32 12.07 -5.15
CA ARG A 572 23.00 12.56 -4.75
C ARG A 572 22.52 13.74 -5.59
N ARG A 573 23.39 14.69 -5.89
CA ARG A 573 23.09 15.82 -6.78
C ARG A 573 22.65 15.33 -8.18
N ARG A 574 23.31 14.31 -8.72
CA ARG A 574 22.94 13.68 -10.01
C ARG A 574 21.57 13.02 -9.96
N VAL A 575 21.25 12.28 -8.88
CA VAL A 575 19.92 11.69 -8.65
C VAL A 575 18.83 12.77 -8.67
N ILE A 576 19.01 13.84 -7.87
CA ILE A 576 18.04 14.93 -7.78
C ILE A 576 17.86 15.62 -9.13
N GLN A 577 18.97 15.87 -9.83
CA GLN A 577 18.95 16.49 -11.16
C GLN A 577 18.18 15.63 -12.18
N ALA A 578 18.46 14.32 -12.24
CA ALA A 578 17.79 13.42 -13.18
C ALA A 578 16.28 13.36 -12.91
N ASN A 579 15.88 13.19 -11.64
CA ASN A 579 14.47 13.13 -11.26
C ASN A 579 13.72 14.44 -11.57
N ARG A 580 14.29 15.60 -11.24
CA ARG A 580 13.65 16.91 -11.51
C ARG A 580 13.55 17.25 -13.00
N GLN A 581 14.41 16.69 -13.84
CA GLN A 581 14.36 16.88 -15.29
C GLN A 581 13.34 15.96 -15.97
N ALA A 582 12.89 14.90 -15.30
CA ALA A 582 11.91 13.98 -15.83
C ALA A 582 10.51 14.62 -15.84
N LYS A 583 9.84 14.59 -16.99
CA LYS A 583 8.47 15.10 -17.14
C LYS A 583 7.40 14.08 -16.72
N ASP A 584 7.76 12.80 -16.71
CA ASP A 584 6.85 11.67 -16.50
C ASP A 584 7.07 11.02 -15.12
N LEU A 585 7.45 11.82 -14.13
CA LEU A 585 7.66 11.38 -12.75
C LEU A 585 6.79 12.24 -11.84
N ALA A 586 6.16 11.60 -10.85
CA ALA A 586 5.33 12.27 -9.85
C ALA A 586 6.18 13.14 -8.91
N HIS A 587 5.67 13.55 -7.75
CA HIS A 587 6.44 14.26 -6.71
C HIS A 587 7.54 13.38 -6.08
N VAL A 588 8.55 13.02 -6.87
CA VAL A 588 9.67 12.13 -6.54
C VAL A 588 10.95 12.84 -6.96
N THR A 589 11.74 13.25 -5.99
CA THR A 589 12.93 14.06 -6.20
C THR A 589 14.18 13.38 -5.69
N GLY A 590 14.05 12.57 -4.64
CA GLY A 590 15.17 12.07 -3.87
C GLY A 590 15.88 13.19 -3.12
N GLU A 591 15.26 14.32 -2.79
CA GLU A 591 15.88 15.31 -1.90
C GLU A 591 15.86 14.83 -0.44
N GLY A 592 16.79 15.29 0.40
CA GLY A 592 16.84 14.92 1.81
C GLY A 592 17.98 15.59 2.58
N HIS A 593 18.19 15.14 3.82
CA HIS A 593 19.10 15.79 4.75
C HIS A 593 20.57 15.69 4.29
N SER A 594 21.37 16.70 4.61
CA SER A 594 22.76 16.84 4.16
C SER A 594 23.78 16.23 5.14
N TYR A 595 23.64 14.94 5.46
CA TYR A 595 24.61 14.18 6.26
C TYR A 595 25.51 13.37 5.33
N TRP A 596 26.65 13.95 4.97
CA TRP A 596 27.55 13.40 3.95
C TRP A 596 28.67 12.57 4.56
N VAL A 597 28.99 11.47 3.91
CA VAL A 597 30.16 10.62 4.17
C VAL A 597 30.90 10.48 2.85
N ASP A 598 31.68 11.49 2.52
CA ASP A 598 32.48 11.60 1.31
C ASP A 598 33.82 12.33 1.60
N ASP A 599 34.71 12.40 0.61
CA ASP A 599 36.04 13.00 0.75
C ASP A 599 35.96 14.46 1.22
N GLN A 600 34.94 15.21 0.78
CA GLN A 600 34.75 16.60 1.17
C GLN A 600 34.24 16.76 2.61
N ALA A 601 33.61 15.72 3.19
CA ALA A 601 33.27 15.64 4.61
C ALA A 601 34.40 15.03 5.45
N GLY A 602 35.54 14.69 4.84
CA GLY A 602 36.71 14.14 5.53
C GLY A 602 36.66 12.63 5.76
N PHE A 603 35.84 11.90 4.99
CA PHE A 603 35.78 10.43 5.02
C PHE A 603 36.39 9.86 3.74
N THR A 604 37.19 8.82 3.88
CA THR A 604 37.75 8.08 2.74
C THR A 604 36.71 7.19 2.05
N SER A 605 36.94 6.79 0.80
CA SER A 605 36.07 5.82 0.11
C SER A 605 35.94 4.50 0.87
N ARG A 606 37.00 4.06 1.57
CA ARG A 606 36.96 2.86 2.42
C ARG A 606 36.01 3.04 3.61
N GLU A 607 36.00 4.20 4.25
CA GLU A 607 35.07 4.53 5.34
C GLU A 607 33.63 4.62 4.85
N GLN A 608 33.40 5.22 3.67
CA GLN A 608 32.10 5.27 3.02
C GLN A 608 31.56 3.85 2.74
N ASP A 609 32.37 3.00 2.11
CA ASP A 609 31.98 1.61 1.81
C ASP A 609 31.74 0.80 3.08
N ALA A 610 32.57 0.98 4.10
CA ALA A 610 32.40 0.34 5.40
C ALA A 610 31.10 0.75 6.10
N LEU A 611 30.71 2.03 6.02
CA LEU A 611 29.43 2.50 6.52
C LEU A 611 28.26 1.79 5.82
N ILE A 612 28.27 1.71 4.48
CA ILE A 612 27.22 1.04 3.70
C ILE A 612 27.12 -0.43 4.10
N MET A 613 28.25 -1.12 4.18
CA MET A 613 28.29 -2.54 4.56
C MET A 613 27.84 -2.77 6.01
N TYR A 614 28.20 -1.87 6.93
CA TYR A 614 27.66 -1.88 8.29
C TYR A 614 26.14 -1.73 8.26
N LEU A 615 25.59 -0.71 7.60
CA LEU A 615 24.14 -0.49 7.51
C LEU A 615 23.38 -1.70 6.95
N PHE A 616 23.93 -2.36 5.92
CA PHE A 616 23.31 -3.56 5.38
C PHE A 616 23.43 -4.78 6.28
N SER A 617 24.46 -4.85 7.14
CA SER A 617 24.61 -5.96 8.08
C SER A 617 23.56 -5.96 9.20
N ILE A 618 22.89 -4.83 9.44
CA ILE A 618 21.96 -4.65 10.55
C ILE A 618 20.61 -5.31 10.23
N HIS A 619 20.31 -6.41 10.90
CA HIS A 619 19.07 -7.17 10.70
C HIS A 619 18.36 -7.56 12.01
N ASP A 620 19.01 -7.45 13.17
CA ASP A 620 18.40 -7.70 14.47
C ASP A 620 18.49 -6.48 15.41
N PRO A 621 17.49 -6.26 16.29
CA PRO A 621 17.56 -5.18 17.27
C PRO A 621 18.74 -5.34 18.21
N GLY A 622 19.44 -4.23 18.50
CA GLY A 622 20.56 -4.22 19.45
C GLY A 622 21.91 -4.68 18.90
N GLU A 623 22.04 -4.91 17.59
CA GLU A 623 23.32 -5.00 16.88
C GLU A 623 23.99 -3.60 16.84
N LYS A 624 24.54 -3.17 17.99
CA LYS A 624 24.94 -1.77 18.28
C LYS A 624 26.35 -1.41 17.81
N ALA A 625 26.54 -0.12 17.49
CA ALA A 625 27.69 0.65 17.95
C ALA A 625 27.38 1.15 19.37
N LYS A 626 28.24 0.84 20.36
CA LYS A 626 28.06 1.31 21.74
C LYS A 626 28.50 2.76 21.90
#